data_AF-A0A2V2GK07-F1
#
_entry.id   AF-A0A2V2GK07-F1
#
_cell.length_a   1.000
_cell.length_b   1.000
_cell.length_c   1.000
_cell.angle_alpha   90.00
_cell.angle_beta   90.00
_cell.angle_gamma   90.00
#
_symmetry.space_group_name_H-M   'P 1'
#
loop_
_entity.id
_entity.type
_entity.pdbx_description
1 polymer ?
#
loop_
_entity_poly.entity_id
_entity_poly.type
_entity_poly.pdbx_seq_one_letter_code
_entity_poly.pdbx_strand_id
1 'polypeptide(L)'
;MVTVEKDVRLLVKKELATVNEDFPLFASAYEGWAKVRAALAGVETERYMLDRYVEQRLWNEARFGRDIPKEDLKEAQSQAVQMAAQAIRLAAMICKLERSQRRWKRKAGKSA
;
A
#
# COMPACT_ATOMS: atom_id res chain seq x y z
N MET A 1 7.58 -13.71 12.93
CA MET A 1 7.35 -13.65 11.47
C MET A 1 5.85 -13.76 11.25
N VAL A 2 5.22 -12.79 10.60
CA VAL A 2 3.77 -12.88 10.33
C VAL A 2 3.56 -14.02 9.33
N THR A 3 2.65 -14.94 9.63
CA THR A 3 2.37 -16.13 8.79
C THR A 3 2.08 -15.78 7.33
N VAL A 4 1.48 -14.62 7.09
CA VAL A 4 1.04 -14.15 5.77
C VAL A 4 2.12 -13.42 4.94
N GLU A 5 3.33 -13.19 5.45
CA GLU A 5 4.33 -12.37 4.74
C GLU A 5 4.67 -12.93 3.34
N LYS A 6 4.74 -14.26 3.23
CA LYS A 6 5.00 -14.92 1.93
C LYS A 6 3.90 -14.60 0.91
N ASP A 7 2.64 -14.63 1.34
CA ASP A 7 1.49 -14.34 0.49
C ASP A 7 1.45 -12.86 0.12
N VAL A 8 1.79 -11.98 1.06
CA VAL A 8 1.94 -10.53 0.79
C VAL A 8 2.98 -10.29 -0.30
N ARG A 9 4.13 -10.98 -0.27
CA ARG A 9 5.14 -10.86 -1.33
C ARG A 9 4.61 -11.33 -2.70
N LEU A 10 3.71 -12.31 -2.74
CA LEU A 10 3.03 -12.73 -3.97
C LEU A 10 2.03 -11.65 -4.44
N LEU A 11 1.25 -11.07 -3.53
CA LEU A 11 0.34 -9.97 -3.84
C LEU A 11 1.09 -8.72 -4.36
N VAL A 12 2.27 -8.40 -3.82
CA VAL A 12 3.11 -7.32 -4.34
C VAL A 12 3.52 -7.58 -5.80
N LYS A 13 3.81 -8.83 -6.18
CA LYS A 13 4.11 -9.18 -7.58
C LYS A 13 2.88 -9.00 -8.47
N LYS A 14 1.70 -9.39 -7.99
CA LYS A 14 0.42 -9.21 -8.70
C LYS A 14 0.12 -7.72 -8.91
N GLU A 15 0.18 -6.93 -7.85
CA GLU A 15 -0.03 -5.48 -7.91
C GLU A 15 0.98 -4.81 -8.84
N LEU A 16 2.26 -5.22 -8.78
CA LEU A 16 3.29 -4.73 -9.68
C LEU A 16 3.02 -5.08 -11.15
N ALA A 17 2.40 -6.22 -11.46
CA ALA A 17 2.00 -6.55 -12.83
C ALA A 17 0.88 -5.59 -13.30
N THR A 18 -0.18 -5.45 -12.50
CA THR A 18 -1.32 -4.57 -12.80
C THR A 18 -0.88 -3.12 -13.03
N VAL A 19 -0.12 -2.54 -12.10
CA VAL A 19 0.37 -1.15 -12.24
C VAL A 19 1.41 -0.97 -13.35
N ASN A 20 1.97 -2.05 -13.90
CA ASN A 20 2.87 -1.99 -15.06
C ASN A 20 2.11 -2.07 -16.38
N GLU A 21 0.96 -2.74 -16.42
CA GLU A 21 0.06 -2.76 -17.58
C GLU A 21 -0.48 -1.35 -17.84
N ASP A 22 -1.01 -0.69 -16.80
CA ASP A 22 -1.57 0.65 -16.92
C ASP A 22 -0.50 1.74 -17.07
N PHE A 23 0.68 1.53 -16.48
CA PHE A 23 1.77 2.49 -16.48
C PHE A 23 3.09 1.76 -16.69
N PRO A 24 3.83 1.95 -17.79
CA PRO A 24 5.15 1.35 -17.94
C PRO A 24 6.15 1.79 -16.85
N LEU A 25 7.37 1.23 -16.89
CA LEU A 25 8.47 1.68 -16.04
C LEU A 25 8.66 3.20 -16.14
N PHE A 26 8.83 3.85 -14.99
CA PHE A 26 8.99 5.31 -14.90
C PHE A 26 10.08 5.84 -15.85
N ALA A 27 9.85 7.03 -16.40
CA ALA A 27 10.78 7.73 -17.28
C ALA A 27 11.90 8.42 -16.48
N SER A 28 11.63 8.82 -15.23
CA SER A 28 12.59 9.53 -14.38
C SER A 28 12.47 9.19 -12.89
N ALA A 29 13.50 9.54 -12.12
CA ALA A 29 13.50 9.38 -10.67
C ALA A 29 12.41 10.23 -10.01
N TYR A 30 12.20 11.45 -10.51
CA TYR A 30 11.17 12.36 -10.01
C TYR A 30 9.76 11.79 -10.17
N GLU A 31 9.43 11.32 -11.39
CA GLU A 31 8.14 10.69 -11.67
C GLU A 31 7.90 9.47 -10.76
N GLY A 32 8.90 8.59 -10.66
CA GLY A 32 8.77 7.41 -9.82
C GLY A 32 8.63 7.75 -8.34
N TRP A 33 9.34 8.76 -7.85
CA TRP A 33 9.20 9.19 -6.46
C TRP A 33 7.86 9.87 -6.18
N ALA A 34 7.32 10.63 -7.12
CA ALA A 34 5.97 11.19 -7.01
C ALA A 34 4.92 10.07 -6.85
N LYS A 35 5.04 8.96 -7.60
CA LYS A 35 4.13 7.81 -7.48
C LYS A 35 4.32 7.03 -6.18
N VAL A 36 5.56 6.87 -5.70
CA VAL A 36 5.82 6.28 -4.38
C VAL A 36 5.21 7.12 -3.26
N ARG A 37 5.36 8.45 -3.31
CA ARG A 37 4.75 9.37 -2.33
C ARG A 37 3.22 9.32 -2.37
N ALA A 38 2.63 9.24 -3.56
CA ALA A 38 1.18 9.09 -3.70
C ALA A 38 0.68 7.79 -3.07
N ALA A 39 1.39 6.67 -3.27
CA ALA A 39 1.06 5.40 -2.64
C ALA A 39 1.20 5.45 -1.10
N LEU A 40 2.26 6.11 -0.59
CA LEU A 40 2.44 6.32 0.85
C LEU A 40 1.31 7.16 1.46
N ALA A 41 0.91 8.25 0.81
CA ALA A 41 -0.20 9.09 1.26
C ALA A 41 -1.53 8.31 1.34
N GLY A 42 -1.73 7.34 0.44
CA GLY A 42 -2.85 6.39 0.52
C GLY A 42 -2.81 5.57 1.80
N VAL A 43 -1.66 4.98 2.14
CA VAL A 43 -1.48 4.23 3.40
C VAL A 43 -1.74 5.12 4.62
N GLU A 44 -1.20 6.34 4.63
CA GLU A 44 -1.36 7.29 5.74
C GLU A 44 -2.83 7.68 5.94
N THR A 45 -3.56 7.87 4.85
CA THR A 45 -4.99 8.19 4.87
C THR A 45 -5.80 7.04 5.45
N GLU A 46 -5.61 5.81 4.95
CA GLU A 46 -6.31 4.63 5.47
C GLU A 46 -5.97 4.37 6.94
N ARG A 47 -4.69 4.53 7.33
CA ARG A 47 -4.27 4.41 8.72
C ARG A 47 -5.00 5.43 9.60
N TYR A 48 -5.06 6.69 9.18
CA TYR A 48 -5.72 7.75 9.94
C TYR A 48 -7.22 7.47 10.13
N MET A 49 -7.91 7.02 9.07
CA MET A 49 -9.34 6.71 9.14
C MET A 49 -9.60 5.50 10.06
N LEU A 50 -8.82 4.43 9.90
CA LEU A 50 -8.93 3.23 10.72
C LEU A 50 -8.62 3.51 12.19
N ASP A 51 -7.56 4.26 12.49
CA ASP A 51 -7.18 4.65 13.85
C ASP A 51 -8.32 5.39 14.55
N ARG A 52 -8.88 6.41 13.89
CA ARG A 52 -10.05 7.13 14.41
C ARG A 52 -11.25 6.21 14.62
N TYR A 53 -11.50 5.31 13.70
CA TYR A 53 -12.66 4.43 13.80
C TYR A 53 -12.51 3.43 14.94
N VAL A 54 -11.36 2.78 15.09
CA VAL A 54 -11.09 1.84 16.17
C VAL A 54 -11.08 2.55 17.53
N GLU A 55 -10.32 3.64 17.68
CA GLU A 55 -10.11 4.32 18.97
C GLU A 55 -11.30 5.20 19.39
N GLN A 56 -12.04 5.79 18.45
CA GLN A 56 -13.13 6.72 18.77
C GLN A 56 -14.50 6.07 18.64
N ARG A 57 -14.71 5.10 17.75
CA ARG A 57 -16.02 4.44 17.59
C ARG A 57 -16.08 3.14 18.37
N LEU A 58 -15.22 2.18 18.04
CA LEU A 58 -15.31 0.82 18.58
C LEU A 58 -14.94 0.77 20.07
N TRP A 59 -13.85 1.43 20.45
CA TRP A 59 -13.41 1.48 21.83
C TRP A 59 -14.43 2.14 22.75
N ASN A 60 -15.14 3.17 22.29
CA ASN A 60 -16.19 3.80 23.08
C ASN A 60 -17.30 2.81 23.44
N GLU A 61 -17.77 1.98 22.51
CA GLU A 61 -18.78 0.95 22.84
C GLU A 61 -18.24 -0.08 23.83
N ALA A 62 -17.05 -0.62 23.56
CA ALA A 62 -16.42 -1.63 24.41
C ALA A 62 -16.16 -1.10 25.84
N ARG A 63 -15.71 0.15 25.98
CA ARG A 63 -15.43 0.78 27.28
C ARG A 63 -16.69 0.96 28.13
N PHE A 64 -17.86 1.13 27.52
CA PHE A 64 -19.14 1.17 28.23
C PHE A 64 -19.79 -0.21 28.40
N GLY A 65 -19.08 -1.30 28.06
CA GLY A 65 -19.58 -2.67 28.18
C GLY A 65 -20.70 -2.99 27.19
N ARG A 66 -20.82 -2.23 26.10
CA ARG A 66 -21.80 -2.47 25.04
C ARG A 66 -21.17 -3.30 23.93
N ASP A 67 -21.99 -4.13 23.31
CA ASP A 67 -21.58 -4.86 22.11
C ASP A 67 -21.37 -3.87 20.95
N ILE A 68 -20.28 -4.09 20.21
CA ILE A 68 -19.99 -3.31 19.02
C ILE A 68 -20.93 -3.80 17.90
N PRO A 69 -21.63 -2.90 17.18
CA PRO A 69 -22.46 -3.28 16.05
C PRO A 69 -21.67 -4.07 15.00
N LYS A 70 -22.30 -5.09 14.42
CA LYS A 70 -21.67 -5.96 13.41
C LYS A 70 -21.22 -5.19 12.19
N GLU A 71 -21.99 -4.17 11.81
CA GLU A 71 -21.72 -3.26 10.70
C GLU A 71 -20.44 -2.47 10.95
N ASP A 72 -20.26 -1.97 12.18
CA ASP A 72 -19.05 -1.24 12.57
C ASP A 72 -17.81 -2.18 12.54
N LEU A 73 -17.95 -3.42 13.00
CA LEU A 73 -16.86 -4.41 12.91
C LEU A 73 -16.48 -4.73 11.45
N LYS A 74 -17.48 -4.84 10.57
CA LYS A 74 -17.25 -5.08 9.13
C LYS A 74 -16.54 -3.90 8.46
N GLU A 75 -16.95 -2.68 8.79
CA GLU A 75 -16.35 -1.46 8.24
C GLU A 75 -14.88 -1.35 8.67
N ALA A 76 -14.58 -1.56 9.95
CA ALA A 76 -13.21 -1.56 10.46
C ALA A 76 -12.34 -2.63 9.79
N GLN A 77 -12.87 -3.84 9.60
CA GLN A 77 -12.18 -4.91 8.89
C GLN A 77 -11.93 -4.55 7.41
N SER A 78 -12.92 -3.97 6.74
CA SER A 78 -12.80 -3.52 5.35
C SER A 78 -11.71 -2.45 5.20
N GLN A 79 -11.69 -1.45 6.07
CA GLN A 79 -10.67 -0.39 6.08
C GLN A 79 -9.27 -0.95 6.37
N ALA A 80 -9.14 -1.91 7.30
CA ALA A 80 -7.87 -2.58 7.54
C ALA A 80 -7.36 -3.34 6.30
N VAL A 81 -8.25 -3.98 5.55
CA VAL A 81 -7.92 -4.62 4.26
C VAL A 81 -7.49 -3.58 3.22
N GLN A 82 -8.18 -2.44 3.13
CA GLN A 82 -7.79 -1.35 2.22
C GLN A 82 -6.41 -0.79 2.56
N MET A 83 -6.12 -0.56 3.84
CA MET A 83 -4.80 -0.14 4.29
C MET A 83 -3.71 -1.15 3.87
N ALA A 84 -3.96 -2.45 4.04
CA ALA A 84 -3.05 -3.50 3.61
C ALA A 84 -2.84 -3.49 2.09
N ALA A 85 -3.89 -3.27 1.30
CA ALA A 85 -3.81 -3.13 -0.15
C ALA A 85 -2.97 -1.91 -0.56
N GLN A 86 -3.15 -0.75 0.09
CA GLN A 86 -2.30 0.42 -0.17
C GLN A 86 -0.83 0.17 0.19
N ALA A 87 -0.56 -0.57 1.27
CA ALA A 87 0.81 -0.93 1.66
C ALA A 87 1.46 -1.87 0.63
N ILE A 88 0.70 -2.82 0.08
CA ILE A 88 1.13 -3.68 -1.03
C ILE A 88 1.44 -2.84 -2.28
N ARG A 89 0.57 -1.87 -2.61
CA ARG A 89 0.79 -0.94 -3.71
C ARG A 89 2.04 -0.08 -3.52
N LEU A 90 2.28 0.42 -2.31
CA LEU A 90 3.50 1.14 -1.97
C LEU A 90 4.74 0.28 -2.22
N ALA A 91 4.74 -0.98 -1.75
CA ALA A 91 5.82 -1.92 -2.00
C ALA A 91 6.03 -2.19 -3.50
N ALA A 92 4.94 -2.30 -4.27
CA ALA A 92 4.99 -2.44 -5.73
C ALA A 92 5.61 -1.20 -6.41
N MET A 93 5.23 0.02 -6.00
CA MET A 93 5.80 1.27 -6.55
C MET A 93 7.29 1.40 -6.26
N ILE A 94 7.73 1.01 -5.06
CA ILE A 94 9.16 0.99 -4.69
C ILE A 94 9.90 -0.01 -5.57
N CYS A 95 9.37 -1.23 -5.74
CA CYS A 95 9.96 -2.24 -6.62
C CYS A 95 10.03 -1.76 -8.08
N LYS A 96 9.00 -1.06 -8.55
CA LYS A 96 8.96 -0.49 -9.89
C LYS A 96 10.03 0.58 -10.09
N LEU A 97 10.19 1.49 -9.13
CA LEU A 97 11.23 2.52 -9.16
C LEU A 97 12.64 1.90 -9.21
N GLU A 98 12.88 0.88 -8.40
CA GLU A 98 14.13 0.13 -8.37
C GLU A 98 14.45 -0.48 -9.76
N ARG A 99 13.45 -1.13 -10.39
CA ARG A 99 13.58 -1.69 -11.74
C ARG A 99 13.84 -0.61 -12.79
N SER A 100 13.16 0.54 -12.71
CA SER A 100 13.39 1.68 -13.60
C SER A 100 14.82 2.20 -13.49
N GLN A 101 15.33 2.36 -12.26
CA GLN A 101 16.72 2.79 -12.01
C GLN A 101 17.75 1.85 -12.63
N ARG A 102 17.56 0.53 -12.47
CA ARG A 102 18.43 -0.47 -13.15
C ARG A 102 18.43 -0.30 -14.66
N ARG A 103 17.26 -0.04 -15.26
CA ARG A 103 17.13 0.18 -16.71
C ARG A 103 17.87 1.43 -17.17
N TRP A 104 17.75 2.54 -16.44
CA TRP A 104 18.45 3.79 -16.77
C TRP A 104 19.97 3.62 -16.68
N LYS A 105 20.48 2.99 -15.62
CA LYS A 105 21.92 2.69 -15.46
C LYS A 105 22.47 1.83 -16.60
N ARG A 106 21.72 0.80 -17.01
CA ARG A 106 22.11 -0.06 -18.16
C ARG A 106 22.13 0.69 -19.49
N LYS A 107 21.22 1.64 -19.70
CA LYS A 107 21.23 2.49 -20.90
C LYS A 107 22.45 3.41 -20.89
N ALA A 108 22.73 4.06 -19.77
CA ALA A 108 23.88 4.95 -19.63
C ALA A 108 25.22 4.23 -19.87
N GLY A 109 25.39 3.02 -19.34
CA GLY A 109 26.61 2.22 -19.54
C GLY A 109 26.77 1.56 -20.91
N LYS A 110 25.75 1.60 -21.78
CA LYS A 110 25.85 1.16 -23.19
C LYS A 110 26.15 2.32 -24.15
N SER A 111 26.16 3.55 -23.64
CA SER A 111 26.43 4.76 -24.41
C SER A 111 27.84 5.33 -24.13
N ALA A 112 28.68 4.56 -23.42
CA ALA A 112 30.10 4.80 -23.20
C ALA A 112 30.89 3.69 -23.90
#